data_AF-A0A9D4RL58-F1
#
_entry.id   AF-A0A9D4RL58-F1
#
_cell.length_a   1.000
_cell.length_b   1.000
_cell.length_c   1.000
_cell.angle_alpha   90.00
_cell.angle_beta   90.00
_cell.angle_gamma   90.00
#
_symmetry.space_group_name_H-M   'P 1'
#
loop_
_entity.id
_entity.type
_entity.pdbx_description
1 polymer ?
#
loop_
_entity_poly.entity_id
_entity_poly.type
_entity_poly.pdbx_seq_one_letter_code
_entity_poly.pdbx_strand_id
1 'polypeptide(L)'
;MNVGPQWSPTVWKKVTDSLPGYHFIKLYEERDKQLTLDNQSKSKPQAQSNRWKRKESIANESTSKSAKSSYGNKAIQCEDDVDASVLNTKCEQYMSHHINVSNDKINASTTLTEDQSNSQVWHQERRKRITASNLGLILKRKTSISVKNIVEQLLYKTFKGNEFTLFGL
;
A
#
# COMPACT_ATOMS: atom_id res chain seq x y z
N MET A 1 -59.62 10.22 10.74
CA MET A 1 -59.28 8.94 11.41
C MET A 1 -58.16 9.19 12.39
N ASN A 2 -58.42 9.09 13.70
CA ASN A 2 -57.40 9.18 14.73
C ASN A 2 -56.65 7.84 14.79
N VAL A 3 -55.52 7.74 14.10
CA VAL A 3 -54.68 6.52 14.07
C VAL A 3 -53.84 6.32 15.34
N GLY A 4 -54.06 7.12 16.38
CA GLY A 4 -53.47 6.93 17.70
C GLY A 4 -51.93 6.79 17.66
N PRO A 5 -51.33 5.95 18.52
CA PRO A 5 -49.88 5.70 18.54
C PRO A 5 -49.30 5.15 17.23
N GLN A 6 -50.16 4.63 16.34
CA GLN A 6 -49.76 4.09 15.02
C GLN A 6 -49.66 5.17 13.93
N TRP A 7 -49.97 6.44 14.25
CA TRP A 7 -49.83 7.56 13.31
C TRP A 7 -48.39 7.69 12.80
N SER A 8 -47.42 7.74 13.71
CA SER A 8 -46.00 7.97 13.37
C SER A 8 -45.42 6.85 12.49
N PRO A 9 -45.56 5.55 12.83
CA PRO A 9 -45.07 4.46 11.97
C PRO A 9 -45.70 4.42 10.58
N THR A 10 -46.99 4.73 10.50
CA THR A 10 -47.74 4.70 9.23
C THR A 10 -47.32 5.83 8.29
N VAL A 11 -47.12 7.04 8.83
CA VAL A 11 -46.63 8.18 8.05
C VAL A 11 -45.17 7.94 7.63
N TRP A 12 -44.33 7.45 8.53
CA TRP A 12 -42.94 7.13 8.24
C TRP A 12 -42.81 6.13 7.07
N LYS A 13 -43.59 5.04 7.10
CA LYS A 13 -43.61 4.04 6.03
C LYS A 13 -44.07 4.62 4.69
N LYS A 14 -45.05 5.52 4.70
CA LYS A 14 -45.53 6.18 3.48
C LYS A 14 -44.52 7.15 2.86
N VAL A 15 -43.68 7.78 3.68
CA VAL A 15 -42.70 8.79 3.22
C VAL A 15 -41.37 8.16 2.84
N THR A 16 -40.95 7.11 3.54
CA THR A 16 -39.60 6.54 3.41
C THR A 16 -39.57 5.13 2.82
N ASP A 17 -40.73 4.56 2.47
CA ASP A 17 -40.91 3.16 2.03
C ASP A 17 -40.32 2.09 2.97
N SER A 18 -39.96 2.49 4.19
CA SER A 18 -39.33 1.64 5.20
C SER A 18 -40.07 1.74 6.53
N LEU A 19 -40.01 0.68 7.35
CA LEU A 19 -40.55 0.75 8.70
C LEU A 19 -39.61 1.57 9.60
N PRO A 20 -40.13 2.35 10.57
CA PRO A 20 -39.29 2.98 11.58
C PRO A 20 -38.38 1.94 12.25
N GLY A 21 -37.08 2.22 12.31
CA GLY A 21 -36.11 1.31 12.90
C GLY A 21 -35.71 0.11 12.02
N TYR A 22 -36.23 -0.04 10.80
CA TYR A 22 -35.87 -1.14 9.89
C TYR A 22 -34.35 -1.27 9.70
N HIS A 23 -33.66 -0.15 9.41
CA HIS A 23 -32.22 -0.14 9.23
C HIS A 23 -31.46 -0.50 10.51
N PHE A 24 -31.96 -0.07 11.67
CA PHE A 24 -31.38 -0.41 12.96
C PHE A 24 -31.52 -1.91 13.23
N ILE A 25 -32.73 -2.47 13.11
CA ILE A 25 -32.99 -3.91 13.28
C ILE A 25 -32.11 -4.73 12.33
N LYS A 26 -32.09 -4.36 11.04
CA LYS A 26 -31.29 -5.04 10.02
C LYS A 26 -29.79 -5.03 10.34
N LEU A 27 -29.27 -3.92 10.85
CA LEU A 27 -27.86 -3.81 11.25
C LEU A 27 -27.53 -4.80 12.38
N TYR A 28 -28.38 -4.93 13.40
CA TYR A 28 -28.16 -5.88 14.49
C TYR A 28 -28.33 -7.34 14.04
N GLU A 29 -29.29 -7.63 13.17
CA GLU A 29 -29.42 -8.96 12.55
C GLU A 29 -28.17 -9.35 11.75
N GLU A 30 -27.61 -8.43 10.97
CA GLU A 30 -26.35 -8.64 10.24
C GLU A 30 -25.17 -8.85 11.20
N ARG A 31 -25.13 -8.10 12.31
CA ARG A 31 -24.09 -8.23 13.33
C ARG A 31 -24.16 -9.57 14.05
N ASP A 32 -25.36 -10.07 14.37
CA ASP A 32 -25.55 -11.40 14.96
C ASP A 32 -25.17 -12.53 14.00
N LYS A 33 -25.50 -12.38 12.70
CA LYS A 33 -25.02 -13.29 11.65
C LYS A 33 -23.49 -13.29 11.56
N GLN A 34 -22.85 -12.12 11.64
CA GLN A 34 -21.39 -12.04 11.66
C GLN A 34 -20.79 -12.69 12.91
N LEU A 35 -21.37 -12.45 14.09
CA LEU A 35 -20.92 -13.03 15.35
C LEU A 35 -21.01 -14.57 15.33
N THR A 36 -22.12 -15.11 14.83
CA THR A 36 -22.31 -16.57 14.70
C THR A 36 -21.30 -17.18 13.74
N LEU A 37 -21.06 -16.55 12.59
CA LEU A 37 -20.04 -16.99 11.62
C LEU A 37 -18.62 -16.91 12.21
N ASP A 38 -18.30 -15.85 12.96
CA ASP A 38 -17.00 -15.68 13.61
C ASP A 38 -16.77 -16.77 14.68
N ASN A 39 -17.78 -17.04 15.51
CA ASN A 39 -17.74 -18.13 16.49
C ASN A 39 -17.58 -19.51 15.83
N GLN A 40 -18.29 -19.77 14.72
CA GLN A 40 -18.13 -21.00 13.92
C GLN A 40 -16.75 -21.10 13.26
N SER A 41 -16.12 -19.97 12.93
CA SER A 41 -14.76 -19.93 12.39
C SER A 41 -13.74 -20.24 13.48
N LYS A 42 -13.88 -19.60 14.65
CA LYS A 42 -13.03 -19.78 15.83
C LYS A 42 -13.07 -21.20 16.39
N SER A 43 -14.21 -21.89 16.29
CA SER A 43 -14.32 -23.32 16.69
C SER A 43 -13.54 -24.27 15.78
N LYS A 44 -13.01 -23.79 14.65
CA LYS A 44 -12.21 -24.57 13.69
C LYS A 44 -10.78 -24.00 13.54
N PRO A 45 -9.98 -23.95 14.63
CA PRO A 45 -8.67 -23.30 14.62
C PRO A 45 -7.71 -23.94 13.62
N GLN A 46 -7.79 -25.26 13.41
CA GLN A 46 -6.97 -25.97 12.42
C GLN A 46 -7.30 -25.54 10.99
N ALA A 47 -8.59 -25.35 10.66
CA ALA A 47 -9.00 -24.89 9.34
C ALA A 47 -8.58 -23.45 9.08
N GLN A 48 -8.63 -22.59 10.11
CA GLN A 48 -8.10 -21.23 10.04
C GLN A 48 -6.59 -21.24 9.80
N SER A 49 -5.83 -22.02 10.59
CA SER A 49 -4.37 -22.16 10.43
C SER A 49 -4.01 -22.64 9.02
N ASN A 50 -4.68 -23.68 8.51
CA ASN A 50 -4.45 -24.19 7.16
C ASN A 50 -4.79 -23.15 6.08
N ARG A 51 -5.85 -22.36 6.27
CA ARG A 51 -6.21 -21.26 5.36
C ARG A 51 -5.14 -20.18 5.33
N TRP A 52 -4.60 -19.79 6.49
CA TRP A 52 -3.52 -18.81 6.58
C TRP A 52 -2.24 -19.34 5.93
N LYS A 53 -1.82 -20.58 6.23
CA LYS A 53 -0.69 -21.25 5.59
C LYS A 53 -0.84 -21.31 4.07
N ARG A 54 -2.05 -21.59 3.56
CA ARG A 54 -2.35 -21.58 2.12
C ARG A 54 -2.28 -20.18 1.50
N LYS A 55 -2.78 -19.16 2.20
CA LYS A 55 -2.68 -17.76 1.72
C LYS A 55 -1.23 -17.31 1.68
N GLU A 56 -0.45 -17.63 2.71
CA GLU A 56 0.97 -17.33 2.80
C GLU A 56 1.77 -18.05 1.71
N SER A 57 1.47 -19.33 1.44
CA SER A 57 2.10 -20.06 0.35
C SER A 57 1.77 -19.47 -1.03
N ILE A 58 0.55 -18.96 -1.23
CA ILE A 58 0.15 -18.32 -2.49
C ILE A 58 0.78 -16.93 -2.63
N ALA A 59 0.85 -16.14 -1.56
CA ALA A 59 1.42 -14.79 -1.60
C ALA A 59 2.94 -14.79 -1.82
N ASN A 60 3.63 -15.83 -1.35
CA ASN A 60 5.08 -15.98 -1.49
C ASN A 60 5.50 -16.70 -2.79
N GLU A 61 4.56 -17.19 -3.60
CA GLU A 61 4.85 -17.90 -4.86
C GLU A 61 4.27 -17.16 -6.07
N SER A 62 5.09 -16.89 -7.07
CA SER A 62 4.60 -16.45 -8.39
C SER A 62 3.67 -17.51 -9.00
N THR A 63 2.67 -17.10 -9.78
CA THR A 63 1.66 -18.03 -10.32
C THR A 63 2.18 -18.94 -11.44
N SER A 64 3.28 -18.58 -12.10
CA SER A 64 3.81 -19.37 -13.23
C SER A 64 4.79 -20.46 -12.77
N LYS A 65 4.74 -21.64 -13.41
CA LYS A 65 5.65 -22.76 -13.10
C LYS A 65 7.12 -22.40 -13.33
N SER A 66 7.42 -21.65 -14.39
CA SER A 66 8.76 -21.14 -14.69
C SER A 66 9.24 -20.18 -13.59
N ALA A 67 8.38 -19.26 -13.16
CA ALA A 67 8.71 -18.33 -12.09
C ALA A 67 9.04 -19.02 -10.77
N LYS A 68 8.25 -20.02 -10.37
CA LYS A 68 8.49 -20.81 -9.15
C LYS A 68 9.81 -21.58 -9.18
N SER A 69 10.29 -21.95 -10.36
CA SER A 69 11.56 -22.67 -10.55
C SER A 69 12.77 -21.73 -10.58
N SER A 70 12.58 -20.52 -11.11
CA SER A 70 13.66 -19.55 -11.32
C SER A 70 13.84 -18.56 -10.16
N TYR A 71 12.78 -18.28 -9.36
CA TYR A 71 12.85 -17.32 -8.25
C TYR A 71 11.87 -17.68 -7.10
N GLY A 72 12.31 -17.51 -5.84
CA GLY A 72 11.53 -17.75 -4.61
C GLY A 72 12.19 -18.74 -3.64
N ASN A 73 11.59 -19.00 -2.47
CA ASN A 73 12.17 -19.85 -1.41
C ASN A 73 12.46 -21.33 -1.79
N LYS A 74 11.98 -21.79 -2.96
CA LYS A 74 12.26 -23.14 -3.51
C LYS A 74 13.20 -23.09 -4.72
N ALA A 75 13.75 -21.93 -5.07
CA ALA A 75 14.73 -21.81 -6.13
C ALA A 75 15.95 -22.66 -5.74
N ILE A 76 16.31 -23.60 -6.61
CA ILE A 76 17.37 -24.60 -6.36
C ILE A 76 18.74 -23.93 -6.27
N GLN A 77 18.89 -22.79 -6.94
CA GLN A 77 20.08 -21.95 -6.91
C GLN A 77 19.64 -20.49 -6.76
N CYS A 78 19.89 -19.92 -5.59
CA CYS A 78 19.93 -18.48 -5.40
C CYS A 78 21.40 -18.08 -5.56
N GLU A 79 21.89 -18.13 -6.79
CA GLU A 79 23.20 -17.57 -7.11
C GLU A 79 23.01 -16.09 -7.39
N ASP A 80 23.82 -15.25 -6.74
CA ASP A 80 23.80 -13.83 -7.01
C ASP A 80 24.22 -13.59 -8.46
N ASP A 81 23.43 -12.81 -9.20
CA ASP A 81 23.69 -12.51 -10.62
C ASP A 81 25.06 -11.84 -10.85
N VAL A 82 25.62 -11.22 -9.81
CA VAL A 82 26.86 -10.47 -9.82
C VAL A 82 27.58 -10.67 -8.49
N ASP A 83 28.89 -10.88 -8.55
CA ASP A 83 29.73 -10.93 -7.35
C ASP A 83 29.63 -9.65 -6.51
N ALA A 84 29.67 -9.79 -5.19
CA ALA A 84 29.52 -8.68 -4.25
C ALA A 84 30.56 -7.57 -4.46
N SER A 85 31.79 -7.92 -4.84
CA SER A 85 32.84 -6.92 -5.11
C SER A 85 32.49 -6.06 -6.34
N VAL A 86 32.05 -6.70 -7.42
CA VAL A 86 31.63 -6.03 -8.66
C VAL A 86 30.41 -5.16 -8.42
N LEU A 87 29.46 -5.63 -7.61
CA LEU A 87 28.29 -4.84 -7.22
C LEU A 87 28.70 -3.57 -6.45
N ASN A 88 29.60 -3.69 -5.47
CA ASN A 88 30.09 -2.55 -4.71
C ASN A 88 30.80 -1.53 -5.61
N THR A 89 31.66 -1.98 -6.51
CA THR A 89 32.33 -1.08 -7.47
C THR A 89 31.32 -0.35 -8.36
N LYS A 90 30.29 -1.05 -8.87
CA LYS A 90 29.22 -0.41 -9.66
C LYS A 90 28.43 0.61 -8.83
N CYS A 91 28.15 0.32 -7.56
CA CYS A 91 27.49 1.25 -6.66
C CYS A 91 28.32 2.52 -6.45
N GLU A 92 29.63 2.39 -6.20
CA GLU A 92 30.53 3.54 -6.04
C GLU A 92 30.63 4.40 -7.31
N GLN A 93 30.75 3.75 -8.48
CA GLN A 93 30.71 4.42 -9.77
C GLN A 93 29.40 5.19 -9.98
N TYR A 94 28.27 4.57 -9.66
CA TYR A 94 26.97 5.23 -9.77
C TYR A 94 26.85 6.44 -8.83
N MET A 95 27.29 6.30 -7.58
CA MET A 95 27.30 7.38 -6.59
C MET A 95 28.17 8.56 -7.07
N SER A 96 29.37 8.28 -7.55
CA SER A 96 30.30 9.32 -8.00
C SER A 96 29.83 10.04 -9.28
N HIS A 97 29.20 9.33 -10.23
CA HIS A 97 28.80 9.91 -11.51
C HIS A 97 27.42 10.58 -11.49
N HIS A 98 26.46 10.02 -10.73
CA HIS A 98 25.06 10.45 -10.79
C HIS A 98 24.55 11.13 -9.53
N ILE A 99 25.10 10.80 -8.35
CA ILE A 99 24.60 11.31 -7.07
C ILE A 99 25.42 12.49 -6.57
N ASN A 100 26.76 12.40 -6.64
CA ASN A 100 27.66 13.47 -6.24
C ASN A 100 27.65 14.58 -7.30
N VAL A 101 27.25 15.78 -6.88
CA VAL A 101 27.07 16.92 -7.78
C VAL A 101 27.92 18.09 -7.26
N SER A 102 28.72 18.71 -8.13
CA SER A 102 29.39 19.97 -7.82
C SER A 102 28.40 21.13 -7.78
N ASN A 103 28.73 22.23 -7.11
CA ASN A 103 27.85 23.41 -7.00
C ASN A 103 27.38 23.94 -8.37
N ASP A 104 28.23 23.90 -9.40
CA ASP A 104 27.87 24.35 -10.74
C ASP A 104 26.77 23.50 -11.37
N LYS A 105 26.88 22.17 -11.20
CA LYS A 105 25.87 21.23 -11.69
C LYS A 105 24.57 21.33 -10.88
N ILE A 106 24.63 21.72 -9.60
CA ILE A 106 23.43 22.02 -8.80
C ILE A 106 22.67 23.18 -9.43
N ASN A 107 23.35 24.29 -9.71
CA ASN A 107 22.73 25.47 -10.32
C ASN A 107 22.10 25.15 -11.68
N ALA A 108 22.82 24.42 -12.53
CA ALA A 108 22.29 23.97 -13.82
C ALA A 108 21.08 23.02 -13.69
N SER A 109 21.07 22.15 -12.66
CA SER A 109 19.93 21.27 -12.41
C SER A 109 18.72 22.06 -11.90
N THR A 110 18.94 23.10 -11.09
CA THR A 110 17.88 23.97 -10.60
C THR A 110 17.18 24.67 -11.77
N THR A 111 17.92 25.27 -12.69
CA THR A 111 17.34 25.94 -13.87
C THR A 111 16.60 24.96 -14.79
N LEU A 112 17.17 23.77 -15.04
CA LEU A 112 16.52 22.73 -15.87
C LEU A 112 15.25 22.13 -15.23
N THR A 113 15.02 22.37 -13.94
CA THR A 113 13.89 21.82 -13.20
C THR A 113 12.96 22.87 -12.62
N GLU A 114 13.04 24.11 -13.12
CA GLU A 114 12.15 25.22 -12.74
C GLU A 114 10.67 24.87 -12.88
N ASP A 115 10.30 24.13 -13.94
CA ASP A 115 8.92 23.67 -14.18
C ASP A 115 8.48 22.50 -13.28
N GLN A 116 9.33 22.08 -12.34
CA GLN A 116 9.06 21.07 -11.32
C GLN A 116 8.37 19.81 -11.89
N SER A 117 7.13 19.53 -11.47
CA SER A 117 6.36 18.33 -11.84
C SER A 117 6.08 18.23 -13.33
N ASN A 118 6.17 19.32 -14.09
CA ASN A 118 6.01 19.31 -15.54
C ASN A 118 7.33 19.01 -16.28
N SER A 119 8.48 19.04 -15.58
CA SER A 119 9.78 18.69 -16.15
C SER A 119 10.09 17.20 -15.99
N GLN A 120 10.38 16.52 -17.10
CA GLN A 120 10.82 15.14 -17.06
C GLN A 120 12.19 14.99 -16.36
N VAL A 121 13.05 16.01 -16.45
CA VAL A 121 14.36 16.04 -15.77
C VAL A 121 14.18 16.03 -14.25
N TRP A 122 13.19 16.78 -13.75
CA TRP A 122 12.86 16.79 -12.32
C TRP A 122 12.44 15.40 -11.82
N HIS A 123 11.60 14.69 -12.57
CA HIS A 123 11.22 13.31 -12.24
C HIS A 123 12.42 12.36 -12.24
N GLN A 124 13.31 12.48 -13.23
CA GLN A 124 14.52 11.66 -13.30
C GLN A 124 15.45 11.90 -12.12
N GLU A 125 15.72 13.15 -11.75
CA GLU A 125 16.59 13.48 -10.63
C GLU A 125 16.00 13.06 -9.29
N ARG A 126 14.68 13.26 -9.08
CA ARG A 126 14.02 12.82 -7.84
C ARG A 126 14.01 11.31 -7.66
N ARG A 127 13.97 10.51 -8.74
CA ARG A 127 14.07 9.04 -8.65
C ARG A 127 15.42 8.56 -8.11
N LYS A 128 16.49 9.34 -8.27
CA LYS A 128 17.83 8.99 -7.82
C LYS A 128 18.09 9.43 -6.37
N ARG A 129 17.24 10.28 -5.79
CA ARG A 129 17.53 11.01 -4.54
C ARG A 129 16.47 10.78 -3.47
N ILE A 130 16.91 10.82 -2.22
CA ILE A 130 15.98 10.91 -1.08
C ILE A 130 15.49 12.35 -0.99
N THR A 131 14.17 12.54 -1.03
CA THR A 131 13.54 13.85 -0.97
C THR A 131 13.15 14.20 0.47
N ALA A 132 13.05 15.49 0.78
CA ALA A 132 12.71 15.96 2.13
C ALA A 132 11.39 15.37 2.66
N SER A 133 10.37 15.26 1.80
CA SER A 133 9.08 14.65 2.15
C SER A 133 9.18 13.18 2.55
N ASN A 134 10.21 12.47 2.07
CA ASN A 134 10.45 11.06 2.37
C ASN A 134 11.40 10.86 3.56
N LEU A 135 12.23 11.85 3.88
CA LEU A 135 13.25 11.75 4.91
C LEU A 135 12.66 11.43 6.29
N GLY A 136 11.56 12.08 6.67
CA GLY A 136 10.91 11.85 7.96
C GLY A 136 10.40 10.41 8.11
N LEU A 137 9.93 9.79 7.03
CA LEU A 137 9.49 8.40 7.01
C LEU A 137 10.66 7.43 7.19
N ILE A 138 11.81 7.74 6.60
CA ILE A 138 13.03 6.93 6.72
C ILE A 138 13.61 7.01 8.14
N LEU A 139 13.73 8.22 8.70
CA LEU A 139 14.31 8.45 10.04
C LEU A 139 13.45 7.86 11.16
N LYS A 140 12.12 7.89 11.03
CA LYS A 140 11.19 7.36 12.05
C LYS A 140 10.99 5.84 11.98
N ARG A 141 11.64 5.16 11.03
CA ARG A 141 11.49 3.71 10.85
C ARG A 141 12.09 2.96 12.04
N LYS A 142 11.34 1.99 12.58
CA LYS A 142 11.87 1.02 13.55
C LYS A 142 12.83 0.04 12.86
N THR A 143 14.01 -0.17 13.44
CA THR A 143 15.03 -1.08 12.90
C THR A 143 14.54 -2.51 12.73
N SER A 144 13.62 -2.96 13.58
CA SER A 144 13.01 -4.30 13.57
C SER A 144 12.01 -4.55 12.43
N ILE A 145 11.54 -3.51 11.73
CA ILE A 145 10.56 -3.64 10.65
C ILE A 145 11.30 -3.70 9.31
N SER A 146 10.93 -4.64 8.45
CA SER A 146 11.51 -4.78 7.11
C SER A 146 11.46 -3.48 6.31
N VAL A 147 12.56 -3.16 5.62
CA VAL A 147 12.73 -1.98 4.77
C VAL A 147 12.03 -2.14 3.42
N LYS A 148 11.68 -3.38 3.03
CA LYS A 148 11.13 -3.73 1.71
C LYS A 148 9.98 -2.82 1.28
N ASN A 149 8.96 -2.66 2.14
CA ASN A 149 7.78 -1.87 1.82
C ASN A 149 8.10 -0.38 1.62
N ILE A 150 9.09 0.14 2.35
CA ILE A 150 9.52 1.54 2.22
C ILE A 150 10.26 1.71 0.89
N VAL A 151 11.17 0.81 0.55
CA VAL A 151 11.90 0.86 -0.73
C VAL A 151 10.92 0.75 -1.90
N GLU A 152 9.96 -0.17 -1.84
CA GLU A 152 8.93 -0.32 -2.85
C GLU A 152 8.10 0.97 -3.02
N GLN A 153 7.72 1.61 -1.91
CA GLN A 153 7.04 2.90 -1.94
C GLN A 153 7.93 4.02 -2.51
N LEU A 154 9.23 4.04 -2.23
CA LEU A 154 10.12 5.08 -2.75
C LEU A 154 10.37 4.95 -4.25
N LEU A 155 10.45 3.71 -4.75
CA LEU A 155 10.77 3.42 -6.15
C LEU A 155 9.56 3.47 -7.08
N TYR A 156 8.40 2.99 -6.63
CA TYR A 156 7.26 2.72 -7.52
C TYR A 156 5.99 3.52 -7.21
N LYS A 157 5.96 4.31 -6.13
CA LYS A 157 4.74 5.05 -5.77
C LYS A 157 4.46 6.15 -6.78
N THR A 158 3.26 6.08 -7.36
CA THR A 158 2.67 7.17 -8.12
C THR A 158 1.81 8.01 -7.19
N PHE A 159 1.93 9.34 -7.28
CA PHE A 159 1.08 10.23 -6.51
C PHE A 159 -0.35 10.13 -7.03
N LYS A 160 -1.28 9.83 -6.12
CA LYS A 160 -2.72 9.93 -6.35
C LYS A 160 -3.24 10.94 -5.35
N GLY A 161 -3.77 12.05 -5.86
CA GLY A 161 -4.36 13.09 -5.03
C GLY A 161 -5.52 12.54 -4.20
N ASN A 162 -5.75 13.17 -3.05
CA ASN A 162 -6.94 13.00 -2.22
C ASN A 162 -7.66 14.36 -2.06
N GLU A 163 -8.80 14.35 -1.37
CA GLU A 163 -9.61 15.55 -1.14
C GLU A 163 -8.82 16.71 -0.51
N PHE A 164 -7.86 16.41 0.37
CA PHE A 164 -7.04 17.42 1.05
C PHE A 164 -5.97 18.03 0.14
N THR A 165 -5.47 17.28 -0.84
CA THR A 165 -4.49 17.79 -1.82
C THR A 165 -5.13 18.64 -2.92
N LEU A 166 -6.47 18.61 -3.07
CA LEU A 166 -7.17 19.45 -4.05
C LEU A 166 -7.14 20.93 -3.69
N PHE A 167 -7.13 21.26 -2.40
CA PHE A 167 -7.20 22.65 -1.92
C PHE A 167 -5.83 23.24 -1.54
N GLY A 168 -4.76 22.44 -1.65
CA GLY A 168 -3.41 22.81 -1.21
C GLY A 168 -2.37 22.91 -2.32
N LEU A 169 -2.79 22.83 -3.59
CA LEU A 169 -1.94 22.97 -4.78
C LEU A 169 -1.96 24.41 -5.32
#